data_AF-A0A062V4W3-F1
#
_entry.id   AF-A0A062V4W3-F1
#
_cell.length_a   1.000
_cell.length_b   1.000
_cell.length_c   1.000
_cell.angle_alpha   90.00
_cell.angle_beta   90.00
_cell.angle_gamma   90.00
#
_symmetry.space_group_name_H-M   'P 1'
#
loop_
_entity.id
_entity.type
_entity.pdbx_description
1 polymer ?
#
loop_
_entity_poly.entity_id
_entity_poly.type
_entity_poly.pdbx_seq_one_letter_code
_entity_poly.pdbx_strand_id
1 'polypeptide(L)' 'MLETPEERIKLLKAGINSKTIETLYLIYNNFKVVRNPVLCDCKPKL' A
#
# COMPACT_ATOMS: atom_id res chain seq x y z
N MET A 1 9.02 7.60 8.84
CA MET A 1 8.04 8.68 8.56
C MET A 1 6.65 8.14 8.21
N LEU A 2 6.54 6.92 7.66
CA LEU A 2 5.26 6.25 7.42
C LEU A 2 5.27 4.76 7.79
N GLU A 3 6.34 4.26 8.41
CA GLU A 3 6.53 2.83 8.66
C GLU A 3 5.62 2.37 9.80
N THR A 4 5.52 3.17 10.86
CA THR A 4 4.71 2.81 12.03
C THR A 4 3.30 3.39 11.96
N PRO A 5 2.31 2.73 12.61
CA PRO A 5 0.96 3.28 12.74
C PRO A 5 0.93 4.66 13.40
N GLU A 6 1.79 4.92 14.38
CA GLU A 6 1.83 6.18 15.14
C GLU A 6 2.22 7.36 14.26
N GLU A 7 3.18 7.18 13.34
CA GLU A 7 3.57 8.21 12.38
C GLU A 7 2.40 8.55 11.44
N ARG A 8 1.67 7.53 10.98
CA ARG A 8 0.48 7.71 10.11
C ARG A 8 -0.65 8.43 10.85
N ILE A 9 -0.85 8.13 12.13
CA ILE A 9 -1.82 8.83 12.98
C ILE A 9 -1.45 10.31 13.17
N LYS A 10 -0.17 10.64 13.33
CA LYS A 10 0.26 12.06 13.43
C LYS A 10 -0.08 12.85 12.17
N LEU A 11 0.08 12.25 10.99
CA LEU A 11 -0.28 12.89 9.71
C LEU A 11 -1.79 13.10 9.55
N LEU A 12 -2.60 12.11 9.97
CA LEU A 12 -4.06 12.26 10.01
C LEU A 12 -4.49 13.40 10.93
N LYS A 13 -3.90 13.49 12.13
CA LYS A 13 -4.16 14.59 13.08
C LYS A 13 -3.70 15.96 12.56
N ALA A 14 -2.71 15.99 11.69
CA ALA A 14 -2.24 17.20 11.01
C ALA A 14 -3.13 17.61 9.80
N GLY A 15 -4.19 16.85 9.50
CA GLY A 15 -5.13 17.15 8.41
C GLY A 15 -4.70 16.63 7.04
N ILE A 16 -3.66 15.79 6.97
CA ILE A 16 -3.27 15.12 5.73
C ILE A 16 -4.31 14.05 5.39
N ASN A 17 -4.77 14.06 4.14
CA ASN A 17 -5.74 13.09 3.63
C ASN A 17 -5.20 11.65 3.70
N SER A 18 -6.06 10.71 4.09
CA SER A 18 -5.74 9.28 4.15
C SER A 18 -5.25 8.72 2.81
N LYS A 19 -5.83 9.16 1.67
CA LYS A 19 -5.38 8.75 0.32
C LYS A 19 -3.93 9.17 0.03
N THR A 20 -3.54 10.35 0.50
CA THR A 20 -2.17 10.85 0.36
C THR A 20 -1.23 10.01 1.22
N ILE A 21 -1.61 9.72 2.47
CA ILE A 21 -0.82 8.88 3.38
C ILE A 21 -0.63 7.47 2.80
N GLU A 22 -1.68 6.87 2.26
CA GLU A 22 -1.65 5.56 1.59
C GLU A 22 -0.72 5.56 0.37
N THR A 23 -0.83 6.59 -0.48
CA THR A 23 0.04 6.73 -1.67
C THR A 23 1.51 6.81 -1.27
N LEU A 24 1.84 7.64 -0.28
CA LEU A 24 3.21 7.77 0.21
C LEU A 24 3.68 6.48 0.90
N TYR A 25 2.79 5.78 1.63
CA TYR A 25 3.11 4.49 2.24
C TYR A 25 3.53 3.47 1.18
N LEU A 26 2.77 3.35 0.09
CA LEU A 26 3.09 2.44 -1.02
C LEU A 26 4.42 2.79 -1.69
N ILE A 27 4.65 4.08 -1.98
CA ILE A 27 5.88 4.58 -2.64
C ILE A 27 7.12 4.31 -1.79
N TYR A 28 7.08 4.67 -0.50
CA TYR A 28 8.27 4.63 0.35
C TYR A 28 8.56 3.26 0.98
N ASN A 29 7.62 2.32 0.94
CA ASN A 29 7.84 0.95 1.43
C ASN A 29 8.07 -0.06 0.30
N ASN A 30 8.44 0.39 -0.90
CA ASN A 30 8.73 -0.45 -2.07
C ASN A 30 7.59 -1.41 -2.47
N PHE A 31 6.34 -1.05 -2.18
CA PHE A 31 5.20 -1.85 -2.63
C PHE A 31 4.97 -1.65 -4.12
N LYS A 32 4.80 -2.75 -4.84
CA LYS A 32 4.39 -2.73 -6.25
C LYS A 32 2.89 -2.96 -6.34
N VAL A 33 2.14 -1.95 -6.77
CA VAL A 33 0.71 -2.10 -7.06
C VAL A 33 0.55 -2.88 -8.36
N VAL A 34 0.13 -4.14 -8.25
CA VAL A 34 -0.12 -5.01 -9.41
C VAL A 34 -1.61 -4.88 -9.78
N ARG A 35 -1.91 -4.14 -10.85
CA ARG A 35 -3.30 -3.91 -11.31
C ARG A 35 -3.88 -5.05 -12.14
N ASN A 36 -3.02 -5.85 -12.76
CA ASN A 36 -3.43 -7.04 -13.49
C ASN A 36 -3.11 -8.26 -12.62
N PRO A 37 -4.10 -9.03 -12.12
CA PRO A 37 -3.81 -10.21 -11.33
C PRO A 37 -2.85 -11.09 -12.12
N VAL A 38 -1.76 -11.50 -11.49
CA VAL A 38 -0.88 -12.52 -12.06
C VAL A 38 -1.79 -13.72 -12.28
N LEU A 39 -2.02 -14.08 -13.55
CA LEU A 39 -2.68 -15.32 -13.91
C LEU A 39 -1.80 -16.42 -13.33
N CYS A 40 -2.17 -16.90 -12.14
CA CYS A 40 -1.52 -18.03 -11.53
C CYS A 40 -1.95 -19.22 -12.38
N ASP A 41 -1.02 -19.85 -13.09
CA ASP A 41 -1.25 -21.06 -13.87
C ASP A 41 -1.56 -22.23 -12.91
N CYS A 42 -2.75 -22.22 -12.30
CA CYS A 42 -3.33 -23.41 -11.73
C CYS A 42 -3.81 -24.28 -12.90
N LYS A 43 -2.88 -24.97 -13.56
CA LYS A 43 -3.27 -26.01 -14.52
C LYS A 43 -4.04 -27.08 -13.73
N PRO A 44 -5.30 -27.38 -14.08
CA PRO A 44 -5.97 -28.53 -13.50
C PRO A 44 -5.16 -29.76 -13.87
N LYS A 45 -4.81 -30.58 -12.88
CA LYS A 45 -4.27 -31.92 -13.11
C LYS A 45 -5.36 -32.71 -13.85
N LEU A 46 -5.17 -32.89 -15.16
CA LEU A 46 -5.82 -33.94 -15.95
C LEU A 46 -4.97 -35.19 -15.89
#